data_AF-A0A5J4QDD9-F1
#
_entry.id   AF-A0A5J4QDD9-F1
#
_cell.length_a   1.000
_cell.length_b   1.000
_cell.length_c   1.000
_cell.angle_alpha   90.00
_cell.angle_beta   90.00
_cell.angle_gamma   90.00
#
_symmetry.space_group_name_H-M   'P 1'
#
loop_
_entity.id
_entity.type
_entity.pdbx_description
1 polymer ?
#
loop_
_entity_poly.entity_id
_entity_poly.type
_entity_poly.pdbx_seq_one_letter_code
_entity_poly.pdbx_strand_id
1 'polypeptide(L)' 'MSLMDQIIERAKTTPQRIVLPEGTEERTLKAADRVLAEGVANLVIIGNLTEIENLARKWNLKNIDKATLIDPEN' A
#
# COMPACT_ATOMS: atom_id res chain seq x y z
N MET A 1 14.87 15.89 13.81
CA MET A 1 14.28 14.84 12.94
C MET A 1 14.95 13.52 13.26
N SER A 2 14.16 12.46 13.43
CA SER A 2 14.71 11.12 13.57
C SER A 2 15.30 10.62 12.24
N LEU A 3 16.11 9.56 12.28
CA LEU A 3 16.62 8.91 11.07
C LEU A 3 15.46 8.42 10.17
N MET A 4 14.40 7.89 10.78
CA MET A 4 13.24 7.38 10.05
C MET A 4 12.53 8.49 9.27
N ASP A 5 12.34 9.66 9.90
CA ASP A 5 11.69 10.81 9.25
C ASP A 5 12.48 11.25 8.00
N GLN A 6 13.82 11.26 8.10
CA GLN A 6 14.68 11.65 6.97
C GLN A 6 14.56 10.68 5.79
N ILE A 7 14.43 9.37 6.06
CA ILE A 7 14.23 8.35 5.04
C ILE A 7 12.87 8.53 4.35
N ILE A 8 11.81 8.73 5.13
CA ILE A 8 10.45 8.93 4.62
C ILE A 8 10.37 10.19 3.75
N GLU A 9 10.90 11.31 4.23
CA GLU A 9 10.89 12.57 3.47
C GLU A 9 11.68 12.45 2.16
N ARG A 10 12.82 11.76 2.18
CA ARG A 10 13.56 11.48 0.94
C ARG A 10 12.74 10.63 -0.02
N ALA A 11 12.07 9.58 0.44
CA ALA A 11 11.24 8.71 -0.40
C ALA A 11 10.11 9.49 -1.10
N LYS A 12 9.46 10.41 -0.38
CA LYS A 12 8.40 11.28 -0.93
C LYS A 12 8.87 12.17 -2.10
N THR A 13 10.15 12.56 -2.14
CA THR A 13 10.68 13.40 -3.24
C THR A 13 10.84 12.63 -4.56
N THR A 14 10.92 11.30 -4.51
CA THR A 14 11.00 10.44 -5.71
C THR A 14 10.30 9.10 -5.42
N PRO A 15 8.95 9.09 -5.38
CA PRO A 15 8.19 7.92 -4.96
C PRO A 15 8.49 6.70 -5.84
N GLN A 16 9.12 5.69 -5.25
CA GLN A 16 9.46 4.46 -5.94
C GLN A 16 8.24 3.58 -6.11
N ARG A 17 8.28 2.68 -7.10
CA ARG A 17 7.28 1.63 -7.24
C ARG A 17 7.65 0.44 -6.35
N ILE A 18 6.73 0.01 -5.49
CA ILE A 18 6.92 -1.14 -4.60
C ILE A 18 5.80 -2.15 -4.85
N VAL A 19 6.17 -3.42 -5.04
CA VAL A 19 5.24 -4.54 -5.19
C VAL A 19 5.05 -5.21 -3.84
N LEU A 20 3.80 -5.44 -3.45
CA LEU A 20 3.41 -6.15 -2.23
C LEU A 20 2.67 -7.44 -2.61
N PRO A 21 3.35 -8.59 -2.62
CA PRO A 21 2.75 -9.90 -2.90
C PRO A 21 1.70 -10.34 -1.87
N GLU A 22 1.81 -9.86 -0.64
CA GLU A 22 0.98 -10.26 0.50
C GLU A 22 -0.28 -9.39 0.62
N GLY A 23 -0.98 -9.16 -0.50
CA GLY A 23 -2.09 -8.22 -0.59
C GLY A 23 -3.29 -8.52 0.30
N THR A 24 -3.38 -9.72 0.87
CA THR A 24 -4.45 -10.14 1.77
C THR A 24 -4.04 -10.18 3.24
N GLU A 25 -2.78 -9.83 3.56
CA GLU A 25 -2.31 -9.75 4.94
C GLU A 25 -2.69 -8.42 5.60
N GLU A 26 -3.17 -8.50 6.85
CA GLU A 26 -3.61 -7.32 7.62
C GLU A 26 -2.54 -6.25 7.79
N ARG A 27 -1.34 -6.67 8.19
CA ARG A 27 -0.23 -5.74 8.45
C ARG A 27 0.20 -5.04 7.16
N THR A 28 0.23 -5.78 6.06
CA THR A 28 0.61 -5.27 4.73
C THR A 28 -0.40 -4.25 4.24
N LEU A 29 -1.69 -4.56 4.28
CA LEU A 29 -2.74 -3.63 3.85
C LEU A 29 -2.80 -2.36 4.72
N LYS A 30 -2.65 -2.48 6.04
CA LYS A 30 -2.59 -1.32 6.93
C LYS A 30 -1.38 -0.43 6.67
N ALA A 31 -0.21 -1.03 6.40
CA ALA A 31 0.98 -0.27 6.02
C ALA A 31 0.81 0.39 4.65
N ALA A 32 0.22 -0.33 3.68
CA ALA A 32 -0.07 0.19 2.35
C ALA A 32 -0.98 1.42 2.40
N ASP A 33 -2.05 1.37 3.21
CA ASP A 33 -2.95 2.51 3.38
C ASP A 33 -2.21 3.78 3.86
N ARG A 34 -1.28 3.65 4.81
CA ARG A 34 -0.46 4.76 5.30
C ARG A 34 0.50 5.28 4.23
N VAL A 35 1.21 4.39 3.55
CA VAL A 35 2.15 4.73 2.48
C VAL A 35 1.45 5.49 1.35
N LEU A 36 0.23 5.09 0.99
CA LEU A 36 -0.61 5.73 -0.03
C LEU A 36 -1.25 7.03 0.46
N ALA A 37 -1.58 7.13 1.75
CA ALA A 37 -2.06 8.37 2.36
C ALA A 37 -0.98 9.46 2.33
N GLU A 38 0.26 9.08 2.64
CA GLU A 38 1.41 9.99 2.76
C GLU A 38 2.16 10.20 1.44
N GLY A 39 1.81 9.47 0.37
CA GLY A 39 2.46 9.59 -0.94
C GLY A 39 3.93 9.14 -0.94
N VAL A 40 4.28 8.19 -0.07
CA VAL A 40 5.68 7.74 0.12
C VAL A 40 6.16 6.86 -1.04
N ALA A 41 5.27 6.04 -1.60
CA ALA A 41 5.59 5.14 -2.71
C ALA A 41 4.35 4.87 -3.57
N ASN A 42 4.59 4.50 -4.82
CA ASN A 42 3.57 3.99 -5.73
C ASN A 42 3.43 2.48 -5.50
N LEU A 43 2.30 2.02 -4.96
CA LEU A 43 2.14 0.61 -4.62
C LEU A 43 1.46 -0.18 -5.73
N VAL A 44 1.97 -1.39 -5.93
CA VAL A 44 1.30 -2.47 -6.67
C VAL A 44 1.01 -3.57 -5.66
N ILE A 45 -0.26 -3.87 -5.43
CA ILE A 45 -0.69 -4.90 -4.47
C ILE A 45 -1.17 -6.10 -5.28
N ILE A 46 -0.59 -7.26 -5.02
CA ILE A 46 -0.94 -8.50 -5.70
C ILE A 46 -1.87 -9.32 -4.81
N GLY A 47 -2.95 -9.83 -5.38
CA GLY A 47 -3.89 -10.73 -4.71
C GLY A 47 -5.30 -10.65 -5.30
N ASN A 48 -6.21 -11.45 -4.74
CA ASN A 48 -7.60 -11.45 -5.18
C ASN A 48 -8.26 -10.07 -4.90
N LEU A 49 -8.73 -9.39 -5.95
CA LEU A 49 -9.27 -8.02 -5.82
C LEU A 49 -10.45 -7.93 -4.85
N THR A 50 -11.37 -8.90 -4.90
CA THR A 50 -12.57 -8.89 -4.04
C THR A 50 -12.18 -9.09 -2.57
N GLU A 51 -11.21 -9.96 -2.28
CA GLU A 51 -10.69 -10.13 -0.92
C GLU A 51 -10.01 -8.86 -0.42
N ILE A 52 -9.13 -8.25 -1.23
CA ILE A 52 -8.44 -7.00 -0.89
C ILE A 52 -9.43 -5.89 -0.56
N GLU A 53 -10.47 -5.70 -1.38
CA GLU A 53 -11.50 -4.70 -1.16
C GLU A 53 -12.31 -4.96 0.12
N ASN A 54 -12.68 -6.22 0.37
CA ASN A 54 -13.40 -6.60 1.58
C ASN A 54 -12.57 -6.35 2.83
N LEU A 55 -11.28 -6.67 2.80
CA LEU A 55 -10.34 -6.41 3.89
C LEU A 55 -10.12 -4.91 4.11
N ALA A 56 -9.99 -4.14 3.03
CA ALA A 56 -9.90 -2.68 3.10
C ALA A 56 -11.13 -2.07 3.81
N ARG A 57 -12.34 -2.52 3.44
CA ARG A 57 -13.58 -2.09 4.12
C ARG A 57 -13.64 -2.55 5.58
N LYS A 58 -13.31 -3.82 5.84
CA LYS A 58 -13.30 -4.41 7.18
C LYS A 58 -12.41 -3.64 8.15
N TRP A 59 -11.27 -3.15 7.67
CA TRP A 59 -10.31 -2.39 8.48
C TRP A 59 -10.39 -0.87 8.29
N ASN A 60 -11.42 -0.38 7.59
CA ASN A 60 -11.65 1.04 7.33
C ASN A 60 -10.44 1.76 6.69
N LEU A 61 -9.77 1.07 5.77
CA LEU A 61 -8.66 1.60 4.97
C LEU A 61 -9.24 2.46 3.85
N LYS A 62 -8.67 3.65 3.65
CA LYS A 62 -9.27 4.70 2.82
C LYS A 62 -8.48 5.00 1.55
N ASN A 63 -7.27 4.45 1.41
CA ASN A 63 -6.33 4.84 0.37
C ASN A 63 -5.91 3.65 -0.51
N ILE A 64 -6.44 2.45 -0.27
CA ILE A 64 -6.09 1.24 -1.05
C ILE A 64 -6.46 1.40 -2.53
N ASP A 65 -7.49 2.20 -2.81
CA ASP A 65 -7.91 2.59 -4.17
C ASP A 65 -6.86 3.36 -4.96
N LYS A 66 -5.86 3.96 -4.29
CA LYS A 66 -4.73 4.64 -4.94
C LYS A 66 -3.64 3.67 -5.42
N ALA A 67 -3.67 2.42 -4.98
CA ALA A 67 -2.73 1.40 -5.44
C ALA A 67 -3.15 0.82 -6.79
N THR A 68 -2.19 0.27 -7.53
CA THR A 68 -2.49 -0.65 -8.62
C THR A 68 -2.77 -2.03 -8.04
N LEU A 69 -3.96 -2.58 -8.24
CA LEU A 69 -4.32 -3.93 -7.81
C LEU A 69 -4.13 -4.91 -8.98
N ILE A 70 -3.41 -6.00 -8.75
CA ILE A 70 -3.16 -7.05 -9.75
C ILE A 70 -3.58 -8.40 -9.16
N ASP A 71 -4.43 -9.11 -9.90
CA ASP A 71 -4.73 -10.51 -9.61
C ASP A 71 -3.77 -11.39 -10.41
N PRO A 72 -2.94 -12.25 -9.78
CA PRO A 72 -2.01 -13.09 -10.50
C PRO A 72 -2.70 -14.25 -11.27
N GLU A 73 -3.99 -14.52 -11.00
CA GLU A 73 -4.72 -15.63 -11.61
C GLU A 73 -5.56 -15.21 -12.84
N ASN A 74 -5.59 -13.93 -13.22
CA ASN A 74 -6.38 -13.37 -14.32
C ASN A 74 -5.60 -12.34 -15.16
#